data_AF-J4X2A2-F1
#
_entry.id   AF-J4X2A2-F1
#
_cell.length_a   1.000
_cell.length_b   1.000
_cell.length_c   1.000
_cell.angle_alpha   90.00
_cell.angle_beta   90.00
_cell.angle_gamma   90.00
#
_symmetry.space_group_name_H-M   'P 1'
#
loop_
_entity.id
_entity.type
_entity.pdbx_description
1 polymer ?
#
loop_
_entity_poly.entity_id
_entity_poly.type
_entity_poly.pdbx_seq_one_letter_code
_entity_poly.pdbx_strand_id
1 'polypeptide(L)'
;MKEPISLDTALQIVGSLKVRAIKEIDQVGDPYEKELLSQKIDMYSQEEKMLYGVNDMARLSVMDKIVHYYSPLIKKMNEVEGN
;
A
#
# COMPACT_ATOMS: atom_id res chain seq x y z
N MET A 1 -3.93 6.12 22.06
CA MET A 1 -2.86 5.27 21.50
C MET A 1 -1.97 6.14 20.65
N LYS A 2 -0.64 6.06 20.79
CA LYS A 2 0.26 6.67 19.80
C LYS A 2 0.32 5.72 18.61
N GLU A 3 0.00 6.22 17.42
CA GLU A 3 0.20 5.45 16.20
C GLU A 3 1.71 5.16 16.08
N PRO A 4 2.11 3.91 15.84
CA PRO A 4 3.52 3.52 15.83
C PRO A 4 4.30 4.11 14.64
N ILE A 5 3.59 4.66 13.65
CA ILE A 5 4.14 5.39 12.50
C ILE A 5 3.36 6.70 12.29
N SER A 6 3.98 7.67 11.62
CA SER A 6 3.31 8.91 11.24
C SER A 6 2.42 8.72 10.00
N LEU A 7 1.45 9.63 9.83
CA LEU A 7 0.60 9.68 8.63
C LEU A 7 1.42 9.82 7.33
N ASP A 8 2.49 10.60 7.36
CA ASP A 8 3.39 10.76 6.21
C ASP A 8 4.05 9.42 5.84
N THR A 9 4.57 8.69 6.83
CA THR A 9 5.15 7.36 6.61
C THR A 9 4.11 6.37 6.09
N ALA A 10 2.89 6.42 6.60
CA ALA A 10 1.79 5.59 6.13
C ALA A 10 1.46 5.85 4.65
N LEU A 11 1.37 7.12 4.26
CA LEU A 11 1.16 7.54 2.87
C LEU A 11 2.31 7.08 1.95
N GLN A 12 3.56 7.22 2.39
CA GLN A 12 4.72 6.76 1.63
C GLN A 12 4.69 5.25 1.37
N ILE A 13 4.29 4.46 2.37
CA ILE A 13 4.20 2.99 2.23
C ILE A 13 3.12 2.60 1.23
N VAL A 14 1.89 3.13 1.36
CA VAL A 14 0.80 2.82 0.43
C VAL A 14 1.12 3.30 -0.98
N GLY A 15 1.69 4.50 -1.12
CA GLY A 15 2.11 5.05 -2.40
C GLY A 15 3.18 4.18 -3.07
N SER A 16 4.15 3.66 -2.32
CA SER A 16 5.19 2.75 -2.83
C SER A 16 4.60 1.44 -3.35
N LEU A 17 3.63 0.85 -2.63
CA LEU A 17 2.93 -0.37 -3.07
C LEU A 17 2.12 -0.15 -4.33
N LYS A 18 1.42 0.98 -4.43
CA LYS A 18 0.65 1.36 -5.62
C LYS A 18 1.55 1.49 -6.85
N VAL A 19 2.66 2.22 -6.74
CA VAL A 19 3.61 2.40 -7.84
C VAL A 19 4.20 1.06 -8.28
N ARG A 20 4.52 0.16 -7.34
CA ARG A 20 4.99 -1.19 -7.68
C ARG A 20 3.94 -1.99 -8.44
N ALA A 21 2.70 -2.01 -7.98
CA ALA A 21 1.60 -2.71 -8.67
C ALA A 21 1.35 -2.15 -10.09
N ILE A 22 1.49 -0.83 -10.28
CA ILE A 22 1.42 -0.19 -11.60
C ILE A 22 2.59 -0.62 -12.51
N LYS A 23 3.80 -0.75 -11.96
CA LYS A 23 4.93 -1.27 -12.76
C LYS A 23 4.76 -2.74 -13.12
N GLU A 24 4.13 -3.51 -12.24
CA GLU A 24 3.89 -4.95 -12.44
C GLU A 24 2.80 -5.18 -13.49
N ILE A 25 1.72 -4.38 -13.50
CA ILE A 25 0.62 -4.52 -14.48
C ILE A 25 1.08 -4.28 -15.92
N ASP A 26 2.07 -3.40 -16.10
CA ASP A 26 2.70 -3.14 -17.41
C ASP A 26 3.61 -4.30 -17.87
N GLN A 27 4.10 -5.13 -16.94
CA GLN A 27 5.01 -6.25 -17.21
C GLN A 27 4.29 -7.58 -17.41
N VAL A 28 3.14 -7.79 -16.75
CA VAL A 28 2.37 -9.02 -16.94
C VAL A 28 1.66 -9.03 -18.30
N GLY A 29 1.63 -10.20 -18.94
CA GLY A 29 0.86 -10.43 -20.18
C GLY A 29 -0.52 -11.04 -19.94
N ASP A 30 -0.70 -11.69 -18.79
CA ASP A 30 -1.92 -12.42 -18.47
C ASP A 30 -3.07 -11.46 -18.07
N PRO A 31 -4.24 -11.54 -18.75
CA PRO A 31 -5.37 -10.64 -18.45
C PRO A 31 -5.93 -10.79 -17.04
N TYR A 32 -5.88 -11.99 -16.45
CA TYR A 32 -6.38 -12.23 -15.11
C TYR A 32 -5.43 -11.65 -14.05
N GLU A 33 -4.11 -11.81 -14.23
CA GLU A 33 -3.13 -11.14 -13.37
C GLU A 33 -3.24 -9.61 -13.48
N LYS A 34 -3.49 -9.07 -14.68
CA LYS A 34 -3.74 -7.64 -14.86
C LYS A 34 -4.96 -7.17 -14.09
N GLU A 35 -6.06 -7.92 -14.13
CA GLU A 35 -7.27 -7.57 -13.40
C GLU A 35 -7.02 -7.56 -11.89
N LEU A 36 -6.33 -8.58 -11.36
CA LEU A 36 -5.94 -8.64 -9.95
C LEU A 36 -5.05 -7.47 -9.53
N LEU A 37 -4.10 -7.07 -10.38
CA LEU A 37 -3.24 -5.92 -10.13
C LEU A 37 -4.02 -4.61 -10.18
N SER A 38 -4.95 -4.45 -11.12
CA SER A 38 -5.84 -3.29 -11.18
C SER A 38 -6.67 -3.15 -9.90
N GLN A 39 -7.25 -4.26 -9.42
CA GLN A 39 -7.99 -4.26 -8.16
C GLN A 39 -7.13 -3.86 -6.96
N LYS A 40 -5.86 -4.30 -6.90
CA LYS A 40 -4.90 -3.88 -5.87
C LYS A 40 -4.58 -2.39 -5.95
N ILE A 41 -4.38 -1.85 -7.16
CA ILE A 41 -4.10 -0.43 -7.39
C ILE A 41 -5.29 0.43 -6.91
N ASP A 42 -6.51 0.01 -7.22
CA ASP A 42 -7.72 0.68 -6.76
C ASP A 42 -7.84 0.63 -5.24
N MET A 43 -7.58 -0.53 -4.63
CA MET A 43 -7.56 -0.67 -3.17
C MET A 43 -6.56 0.31 -2.52
N TYR A 44 -5.30 0.36 -3.00
CA TYR A 44 -4.30 1.30 -2.48
C TYR A 44 -4.73 2.76 -2.66
N SER A 45 -5.39 3.08 -3.77
CA SER A 45 -5.89 4.44 -4.04
C SER A 45 -7.04 4.82 -3.09
N GLN A 46 -7.88 3.86 -2.68
CA GLN A 46 -8.90 4.09 -1.66
C GLN A 46 -8.27 4.26 -0.27
N GLU A 47 -7.27 3.45 0.06
CA GLU A 47 -6.54 3.56 1.33
C GLU A 47 -5.83 4.91 1.46
N GLU A 48 -5.18 5.42 0.41
CA GLU A 48 -4.65 6.79 0.40
C GLU A 48 -5.73 7.84 0.66
N LYS A 49 -6.89 7.73 0.01
CA LYS A 49 -8.02 8.64 0.27
C LYS A 49 -8.53 8.56 1.71
N MET A 50 -8.54 7.36 2.31
CA MET A 50 -8.92 7.17 3.70
C MET A 50 -7.88 7.78 4.66
N LEU A 51 -6.59 7.71 4.32
CA LEU A 51 -5.53 8.37 5.07
C LEU A 51 -5.64 9.90 5.06
N TYR A 52 -5.99 10.49 3.91
CA TYR A 52 -6.29 11.92 3.79
C TYR A 52 -7.69 12.32 4.30
N GLY A 53 -8.55 11.33 4.58
CA GLY A 53 -9.94 11.55 4.93
C GLY A 53 -10.14 12.08 6.35
N VAL A 54 -11.32 12.66 6.56
CA VAL A 54 -11.77 13.15 7.89
C VAL A 54 -12.38 12.04 8.76
N ASN A 55 -12.52 10.83 8.22
CA ASN A 55 -13.05 9.69 8.97
C ASN A 55 -11.93 9.01 9.75
N ASP A 56 -11.80 9.37 11.02
CA ASP A 56 -10.76 8.84 11.90
C ASP A 56 -10.80 7.32 12.05
N MET A 57 -11.97 6.68 12.04
CA MET A 57 -12.08 5.21 12.14
C MET A 57 -11.53 4.52 10.90
N ALA A 58 -11.86 5.02 9.71
CA ALA A 58 -11.32 4.50 8.45
C ALA A 58 -9.80 4.73 8.39
N ARG A 59 -9.34 5.92 8.79
CA ARG A 59 -7.91 6.25 8.84
C ARG A 59 -7.15 5.32 9.80
N LEU A 60 -7.65 5.13 11.02
CA LEU A 60 -7.03 4.25 12.02
C LEU A 60 -6.99 2.79 11.55
N SER A 61 -8.03 2.31 10.87
CA SER A 61 -8.04 0.96 10.31
C SER A 61 -6.98 0.77 9.23
N VAL A 62 -6.81 1.76 8.34
CA VAL A 62 -5.78 1.71 7.30
C VAL A 62 -4.37 1.82 7.92
N MET A 63 -4.19 2.68 8.92
CA MET A 63 -2.94 2.80 9.68
C MET A 63 -2.55 1.48 10.35
N ASP A 64 -3.48 0.81 11.01
CA ASP A 64 -3.24 -0.50 11.63
C ASP A 64 -2.77 -1.55 10.59
N LYS A 65 -3.46 -1.61 9.44
CA LYS A 65 -3.07 -2.48 8.32
C LYS A 65 -1.67 -2.15 7.80
N ILE A 66 -1.32 -0.87 7.68
CA ILE A 66 0.00 -0.47 7.20
C ILE A 66 1.10 -0.92 8.17
N VAL A 67 0.87 -0.74 9.47
CA VAL A 67 1.84 -1.11 10.50
C VAL A 67 2.07 -2.61 10.52
N HIS A 68 0.98 -3.40 10.55
CA HIS A 68 1.08 -4.84 10.78
C HIS A 68 1.33 -5.65 9.50
N TYR A 69 0.91 -5.16 8.33
CA TYR A 69 0.98 -5.90 7.08
C TYR A 69 1.91 -5.27 6.04
N TYR A 70 1.75 -3.98 5.73
CA TYR A 70 2.51 -3.36 4.64
C TYR A 70 3.95 -2.99 5.02
N SER A 71 4.19 -2.55 6.25
CA SER A 71 5.53 -2.17 6.70
C SER A 71 6.51 -3.36 6.68
N PRO A 72 6.15 -4.55 7.21
CA PRO A 72 7.01 -5.73 7.08
C PRO A 72 7.17 -6.20 5.62
N LEU A 73 6.13 -6.05 4.80
CA LEU A 73 6.16 -6.47 3.40
C LEU A 73 7.12 -5.59 2.56
N ILE A 74 7.05 -4.27 2.71
CA ILE A 74 8.00 -3.34 2.08
C ILE A 74 9.43 -3.62 2.54
N LYS A 75 9.63 -3.85 3.84
CA LYS A 75 10.95 -4.18 4.38
C LYS A 75 11.52 -5.44 3.70
N LYS A 76 10.74 -6.53 3.64
CA LYS A 76 11.15 -7.77 2.96
C LYS A 76 11.46 -7.55 1.48
N MET A 77 10.63 -6.78 0.78
CA MET A 77 10.87 -6.46 -0.65
C MET A 77 12.19 -5.71 -0.84
N ASN A 78 12.47 -4.71 0.01
CA ASN A 78 13.70 -3.94 -0.07
C ASN A 78 14.94 -4.78 0.29
N GLU A 79 14.81 -5.74 1.22
CA GLU A 79 15.88 -6.70 1.55
C GLU A 79 16.20 -7.66 0.39
N VAL A 80 15.22 -7.94 -0.49
CA VAL A 80 15.38 -8.79 -1.68
C VAL A 80 15.97 -8.02 -2.86
N GLU A 81 15.59 -6.74 -3.05
CA GLU A 81 16.11 -5.90 -4.15
C GLU A 81 17.54 -5.39 -3.91
N GLY A 82 18.05 -5.47 -2.67
CA GLY A 82 19.37 -4.94 -2.27
C GLY A 82 20.52 -5.96 -2.20
N ASN A 83 20.29 -7.22 -2.56
CA ASN A 83 21.31 -8.28 -2.71
C ASN A 83 21.52 -8.62 -4.19
#